data_AF-A0A520MPS1-F1
#
_entry.id   AF-A0A520MPS1-F1
#
_cell.length_a   1.000
_cell.length_b   1.000
_cell.length_c   1.000
_cell.angle_alpha   90.00
_cell.angle_beta   90.00
_cell.angle_gamma   90.00
#
_symmetry.space_group_name_H-M   'P 1'
#
loop_
_entity.id
_entity.type
_entity.pdbx_description
1 polymer ?
#
loop_
_entity_poly.entity_id
_entity_poly.type
_entity_poly.pdbx_seq_one_letter_code
_entity_poly.pdbx_strand_id
1 'polypeptide(L)'
;MITFLAGLYAVYAFMYFYSYKSGYSLLRYMIKKKNINIYLSIEIIFLIFTSFIVFNSQPLNWIIAILMFLHAFGIVWLISNPSSFYEWIEETVKIDQNLFENSVVAQFLISSVLVLFSRIIF
;
A
#
# COMPACT_ATOMS: atom_id res chain seq x y z
N MET A 1 0.28 -1.88 18.35
CA MET A 1 -0.16 -2.31 17.00
C MET A 1 -0.38 -1.14 16.06
N ILE A 2 -1.26 -0.18 16.37
CA ILE A 2 -1.51 1.00 15.52
C ILE A 2 -0.22 1.80 15.21
N THR A 3 0.58 2.16 16.22
CA THR A 3 1.86 2.85 16.01
C THR A 3 2.83 2.06 15.12
N PHE A 4 2.84 0.73 15.26
CA PHE A 4 3.69 -0.14 14.46
C PHE A 4 3.24 -0.17 13.00
N LEU A 5 1.94 -0.32 12.74
CA LEU A 5 1.37 -0.28 11.39
C LEU A 5 1.62 1.08 10.72
N ALA A 6 1.46 2.19 11.44
CA ALA A 6 1.82 3.51 10.92
C ALA A 6 3.31 3.59 10.56
N GLY A 7 4.19 3.10 11.45
CA GLY A 7 5.62 3.00 11.18
C GLY A 7 5.93 2.19 9.92
N LEU A 8 5.24 1.06 9.70
CA LEU A 8 5.38 0.28 8.47
C LEU A 8 4.99 1.08 7.23
N TYR A 9 3.83 1.76 7.24
CA TYR A 9 3.43 2.62 6.14
C TYR A 9 4.47 3.71 5.85
N ALA A 10 4.98 4.38 6.88
CA ALA A 10 6.02 5.40 6.74
C ALA A 10 7.33 4.83 6.18
N VAL A 11 7.79 3.68 6.67
CA VAL A 11 9.00 3.01 6.17
C VAL A 11 8.86 2.69 4.69
N TYR A 12 7.73 2.12 4.27
CA TYR A 12 7.50 1.82 2.84
C TYR A 12 7.42 3.09 1.98
N ALA A 13 6.77 4.15 2.46
CA ALA A 13 6.81 5.45 1.79
C ALA A 13 8.25 5.94 1.56
N PHE A 14 9.09 5.88 2.60
CA PHE A 14 10.49 6.28 2.49
C PHE A 14 11.29 5.37 1.57
N MET A 15 11.07 4.05 1.61
CA MET A 15 11.72 3.11 0.71
C MET A 15 11.39 3.43 -0.76
N TYR A 16 10.10 3.65 -1.08
CA TYR A 16 9.69 4.05 -2.43
C TYR A 16 10.31 5.39 -2.82
N PHE A 17 10.18 6.41 -1.98
CA PHE A 17 10.69 7.76 -2.23
C PHE A 17 12.20 7.78 -2.46
N TYR A 18 13.00 7.21 -1.54
CA TYR A 18 14.45 7.22 -1.64
C TYR A 18 14.96 6.35 -2.79
N SER A 19 14.31 5.21 -3.06
CA SER A 19 14.66 4.40 -4.23
C SER A 19 14.45 5.17 -5.53
N TYR A 20 13.33 5.89 -5.64
CA TYR A 20 12.99 6.65 -6.83
C TYR A 20 13.89 7.87 -7.02
N LYS A 21 14.10 8.64 -5.95
CA LYS A 21 15.03 9.78 -5.93
C LYS A 21 16.46 9.39 -6.29
N SER A 22 16.89 8.16 -5.98
CA SER A 22 18.23 7.66 -6.30
C SER A 22 18.37 7.15 -7.75
N GLY A 23 17.34 7.31 -8.59
CA GLY A 23 17.33 6.87 -9.99
C GLY A 23 16.93 5.41 -10.21
N TYR A 24 16.60 4.68 -9.14
CA TYR A 24 15.99 3.35 -9.22
C TYR A 24 14.46 3.47 -9.20
N SER A 25 13.74 2.35 -9.26
CA SER A 25 12.31 2.33 -8.93
C SER A 25 11.98 1.01 -8.27
N LEU A 26 11.87 1.02 -6.93
CA LEU A 26 11.47 -0.14 -6.15
C LEU A 26 10.05 -0.58 -6.53
N LEU A 27 9.14 0.38 -6.71
CA LEU A 27 7.75 0.12 -7.12
C LEU A 27 7.71 -0.64 -8.45
N ARG A 28 8.39 -0.12 -9.50
CA ARG A 28 8.45 -0.80 -10.81
C ARG A 28 9.18 -2.12 -10.74
N TYR A 29 10.17 -2.27 -9.87
CA TYR A 29 10.82 -3.55 -9.65
C TYR A 29 9.82 -4.57 -9.10
N MET A 30 9.01 -4.20 -8.11
CA MET A 30 8.06 -5.11 -7.45
C MET A 30 6.86 -5.46 -8.32
N ILE A 31 6.31 -4.50 -9.07
CA ILE A 31 5.14 -4.73 -9.93
C ILE A 31 5.50 -5.40 -11.26
N LYS A 32 6.75 -5.73 -11.55
CA LYS A 32 7.08 -6.55 -12.74
C LYS A 32 6.47 -7.94 -12.59
N LYS A 33 5.92 -8.50 -13.68
CA LYS A 33 5.34 -9.86 -13.71
C LYS A 33 6.22 -10.92 -13.02
N LYS A 34 7.53 -10.89 -13.27
CA LYS A 34 8.51 -11.83 -12.67
C LYS A 34 8.72 -11.66 -11.15
N ASN A 35 8.38 -10.50 -10.59
CA ASN A 35 8.63 -10.11 -9.21
C ASN A 35 7.32 -9.90 -8.42
N ILE A 36 6.16 -10.11 -9.05
CA ILE A 36 4.86 -9.75 -8.50
C ILE A 36 4.56 -10.39 -7.15
N ASN A 37 5.14 -11.57 -6.88
CA ASN A 37 5.01 -12.24 -5.60
C ASN A 37 5.58 -11.40 -4.44
N ILE A 38 6.58 -10.55 -4.68
CA ILE A 38 7.13 -9.62 -3.69
C ILE A 38 6.09 -8.54 -3.36
N TYR A 39 5.49 -7.93 -4.38
CA TYR A 39 4.39 -6.97 -4.22
C TYR A 39 3.22 -7.59 -3.45
N LEU A 40 2.77 -8.78 -3.87
CA LEU A 40 1.66 -9.49 -3.24
C LEU A 40 1.97 -9.86 -1.78
N SER A 41 3.21 -10.27 -1.47
CA SER A 41 3.62 -10.57 -0.10
C SER A 41 3.52 -9.35 0.80
N ILE A 42 3.89 -8.17 0.29
CA ILE A 42 3.81 -6.91 1.03
C ILE A 42 2.35 -6.51 1.27
N GLU A 43 1.51 -6.59 0.24
CA GLU A 43 0.06 -6.36 0.37
C GLU A 43 -0.58 -7.29 1.42
N ILE A 44 -0.20 -8.57 1.43
CA ILE A 44 -0.69 -9.55 2.42
C ILE A 44 -0.24 -9.19 3.84
N ILE A 45 1.00 -8.71 4.03
CA ILE A 45 1.47 -8.24 5.34
C ILE A 45 0.59 -7.09 5.84
N PHE A 46 0.31 -6.09 4.99
CA PHE A 46 -0.56 -4.98 5.36
C PHE A 46 -1.99 -5.45 5.63
N LEU A 47 -2.53 -6.37 4.83
CA LEU A 47 -3.85 -6.95 5.04
C LEU A 47 -3.93 -7.68 6.40
N ILE A 48 -2.91 -8.45 6.78
CA ILE A 48 -2.87 -9.14 8.08
C ILE A 48 -2.88 -8.14 9.23
N PHE A 49 -2.01 -7.13 9.20
CA PHE A 49 -1.93 -6.16 10.30
C PHE A 49 -3.18 -5.30 10.42
N THR A 50 -3.73 -4.84 9.30
CA THR A 50 -4.98 -4.07 9.29
C THR A 50 -6.15 -4.93 9.79
N SER A 51 -6.28 -6.18 9.31
CA SER A 51 -7.29 -7.13 9.80
C SER A 51 -7.16 -7.40 11.29
N PHE A 52 -5.94 -7.66 11.76
CA PHE A 52 -5.69 -7.92 13.18
C PHE A 52 -6.17 -6.75 14.05
N ILE A 53 -5.87 -5.51 13.67
CA ILE A 53 -6.32 -4.35 14.44
C ILE A 53 -7.85 -4.21 14.36
N VAL A 54 -8.44 -4.32 13.17
CA VAL A 54 -9.89 -4.16 12.96
C VAL A 54 -10.69 -5.15 13.80
N PHE A 55 -10.35 -6.43 13.78
CA PHE A 55 -11.07 -7.47 14.52
C PHE A 55 -10.81 -7.47 16.03
N ASN A 56 -9.82 -6.71 16.51
CA ASN A 56 -9.51 -6.57 17.94
C ASN A 56 -9.81 -5.16 18.50
N SER A 57 -10.39 -4.25 17.71
CA SER A 57 -10.76 -2.90 18.16
C SER A 57 -12.25 -2.84 18.50
N GLN A 58 -12.58 -2.32 19.68
CA GLN A 58 -13.96 -2.06 20.14
C GLN A 58 -14.02 -0.65 20.76
N PRO A 59 -14.70 0.32 20.13
CA PRO A 59 -15.49 0.21 18.90
C PRO A 59 -14.61 -0.05 17.65
N LEU A 60 -15.24 -0.50 16.56
CA LEU A 60 -14.55 -0.80 15.30
C LEU A 60 -13.76 0.42 14.80
N ASN A 61 -12.45 0.26 14.56
CA ASN A 61 -11.63 1.32 13.99
C ASN A 61 -11.87 1.42 12.47
N TRP A 62 -12.84 2.25 12.09
CA TRP A 62 -13.28 2.40 10.69
C TRP A 62 -12.19 2.93 9.75
N ILE A 63 -11.26 3.74 10.25
CA ILE A 63 -10.13 4.26 9.46
C ILE A 63 -9.27 3.08 8.98
N ILE A 64 -8.91 2.18 9.90
CA ILE A 64 -8.09 1.01 9.57
C ILE A 64 -8.90 -0.01 8.77
N ALA A 65 -10.22 -0.12 8.99
CA ALA A 65 -11.09 -0.98 8.19
C ALA A 65 -11.10 -0.60 6.70
N ILE A 66 -11.13 0.70 6.38
CA ILE A 66 -11.03 1.17 4.98
C ILE A 66 -9.69 0.74 4.37
N LEU A 67 -8.59 0.92 5.09
CA LEU A 67 -7.26 0.50 4.61
C LEU A 67 -7.17 -1.01 4.40
N MET A 68 -7.76 -1.81 5.30
CA MET A 68 -7.87 -3.26 5.15
C MET A 68 -8.55 -3.64 3.85
N PHE A 69 -9.69 -3.00 3.53
CA PHE A 69 -10.41 -3.28 2.28
C PHE A 69 -9.67 -2.83 1.04
N LEU A 70 -8.91 -1.73 1.09
CA LEU A 70 -8.07 -1.31 -0.05
C LEU A 70 -6.98 -2.35 -0.37
N HIS A 71 -6.31 -2.90 0.63
CA HIS A 71 -5.34 -3.99 0.44
C HIS A 71 -6.01 -5.26 -0.09
N ALA A 72 -7.15 -5.65 0.49
CA ALA A 72 -7.91 -6.79 0.01
C ALA A 72 -8.33 -6.63 -1.46
N PHE A 73 -8.81 -5.43 -1.83
CA PHE A 73 -9.20 -5.11 -3.20
C PHE A 73 -8.00 -5.21 -4.16
N GLY A 74 -6.84 -4.64 -3.80
CA GLY A 74 -5.63 -4.71 -4.62
C GLY A 74 -5.18 -6.14 -4.88
N ILE A 75 -5.20 -6.98 -3.83
CA ILE A 75 -4.90 -8.42 -3.92
C ILE A 75 -5.90 -9.14 -4.83
N VAL A 76 -7.20 -8.93 -4.60
CA VAL A 76 -8.26 -9.59 -5.38
C VAL A 76 -8.18 -9.17 -6.84
N TRP A 77 -7.99 -7.89 -7.15
CA TRP A 77 -7.87 -7.41 -8.52
C TRP A 77 -6.69 -8.06 -9.24
N LEU A 78 -5.52 -8.08 -8.60
CA LEU A 78 -4.32 -8.68 -9.16
C LEU A 78 -4.47 -10.19 -9.43
N ILE A 79 -5.12 -10.94 -8.53
CA ILE A 79 -5.31 -12.39 -8.66
C ILE A 79 -6.41 -12.73 -9.67
N SER A 80 -7.54 -12.02 -9.61
CA SER A 80 -8.73 -12.34 -10.41
C SER A 80 -8.63 -11.85 -11.85
N ASN A 81 -7.98 -10.71 -12.08
CA ASN A 81 -7.82 -10.13 -13.41
C ASN A 81 -6.44 -9.46 -13.57
N PRO A 82 -5.37 -10.28 -13.63
CA PRO A 82 -4.01 -9.76 -13.74
C PRO A 82 -3.80 -8.93 -15.01
N SER A 83 -4.44 -9.28 -16.13
CA SER A 83 -4.34 -8.51 -17.38
C SER A 83 -4.79 -7.06 -17.20
N SER A 84 -5.97 -6.85 -16.61
CA SER A 84 -6.49 -5.51 -16.33
C SER A 84 -5.60 -4.72 -15.37
N PHE A 85 -5.04 -5.39 -14.35
CA PHE A 85 -4.11 -4.75 -13.42
C PHE A 85 -2.85 -4.24 -14.13
N TYR A 86 -2.24 -5.07 -14.99
CA TYR A 86 -1.04 -4.68 -15.73
C TYR A 86 -1.31 -3.61 -16.78
N GLU A 87 -2.45 -3.67 -17.46
CA GLU A 87 -2.88 -2.65 -18.42
C GLU A 87 -3.03 -1.28 -17.74
N TRP A 88 -3.70 -1.23 -16.59
CA TRP A 88 -3.85 0.00 -15.81
C TRP A 88 -2.49 0.59 -15.37
N ILE A 89 -1.56 -0.26 -14.91
CA ILE A 89 -0.20 0.20 -14.56
C ILE A 89 0.51 0.77 -15.79
N GLU A 90 0.45 0.07 -16.93
CA GLU A 90 1.12 0.49 -18.15
C GLU A 90 0.58 1.83 -18.66
N GLU A 91 -0.74 1.99 -18.67
CA GLU A 91 -1.40 3.26 -19.04
C GLU A 91 -1.02 4.39 -18.10
N THR A 92 -1.06 4.15 -16.78
CA THR A 92 -0.74 5.17 -15.78
C THR A 92 0.72 5.61 -15.88
N VAL A 93 1.65 4.68 -16.06
CA VAL A 93 3.08 4.97 -16.24
C VAL A 93 3.35 5.73 -17.54
N LYS A 94 2.62 5.42 -18.62
CA LYS A 94 2.71 6.15 -19.90
C LYS A 94 2.25 7.60 -19.79
N ILE A 95 1.24 7.87 -18.97
CA ILE A 95 0.73 9.23 -18.74
C ILE A 95 1.76 10.07 -18.00
N ASP A 96 2.14 9.64 -16.79
CA ASP A 96 3.17 10.32 -16.00
C ASP A 96 3.76 9.37 -14.95
N GLN A 97 4.95 8.85 -15.25
CA GLN A 97 5.68 7.98 -14.34
C GLN A 97 6.03 8.66 -13.01
N ASN A 98 6.42 9.94 -13.04
CA ASN A 98 6.81 10.65 -11.83
C ASN A 98 5.59 10.86 -10.91
N LEU A 99 4.43 11.18 -11.49
CA LEU A 99 3.18 11.24 -10.75
C LEU A 99 2.79 9.86 -10.17
N PHE A 100 2.94 8.78 -10.95
CA PHE A 100 2.64 7.42 -10.47
C PHE A 100 3.48 7.07 -9.24
N GLU A 101 4.79 7.25 -9.31
CA GLU A 101 5.72 6.94 -8.21
C GLU A 101 5.42 7.79 -6.96
N ASN A 102 5.22 9.11 -7.15
CA ASN A 102 4.95 10.02 -6.05
C ASN A 102 3.55 9.82 -5.44
N SER A 103 2.55 9.39 -6.22
CA SER A 103 1.22 9.11 -5.70
C SER A 103 1.19 7.89 -4.79
N VAL A 104 1.98 6.85 -5.10
CA VAL A 104 2.16 5.70 -4.19
C VAL A 104 2.87 6.14 -2.91
N VAL A 105 3.94 6.94 -3.00
CA VAL A 105 4.59 7.50 -1.80
C VAL A 105 3.60 8.29 -0.94
N ALA A 106 2.81 9.18 -1.57
CA ALA A 106 1.81 9.98 -0.88
C ALA A 106 0.74 9.10 -0.22
N GLN A 107 0.25 8.08 -0.90
CA GLN A 107 -0.75 7.14 -0.36
C GLN A 107 -0.24 6.44 0.91
N PHE A 108 1.02 5.97 0.90
CA PHE A 108 1.62 5.36 2.09
C PHE A 108 1.81 6.38 3.24
N LEU A 109 2.24 7.61 2.95
CA LEU A 109 2.36 8.66 3.98
C LEU A 109 1.01 9.05 4.58
N ILE A 110 0.00 9.26 3.74
CA ILE A 110 -1.37 9.55 4.17
C ILE A 110 -1.89 8.40 5.05
N SER A 111 -1.68 7.15 4.63
CA SER A 111 -2.07 5.97 5.40
C SER A 111 -1.38 5.94 6.77
N SER A 112 -0.07 6.25 6.83
CA SER A 112 0.66 6.37 8.10
C SER A 112 0.03 7.41 9.04
N VAL A 113 -0.27 8.61 8.52
CA VAL A 113 -0.88 9.69 9.31
C VAL A 113 -2.28 9.30 9.77
N LEU A 114 -3.11 8.74 8.89
CA LEU A 114 -4.46 8.29 9.22
C LEU A 114 -4.45 7.19 10.29
N VAL A 115 -3.54 6.22 10.19
CA VAL A 115 -3.39 5.17 11.20
C VAL A 115 -2.98 5.78 12.54
N LEU A 116 -2.00 6.70 12.59
CA LEU A 116 -1.64 7.39 13.83
C LEU A 116 -2.81 8.18 14.42
N PHE A 117 -3.53 8.92 13.58
CA PHE A 117 -4.68 9.71 13.97
C PHE A 117 -5.80 8.83 14.54
N SER A 118 -5.99 7.62 13.99
CA SER A 118 -7.01 6.69 14.48
C SER A 118 -6.85 6.31 15.95
N ARG A 119 -5.63 6.35 16.50
CA ARG A 119 -5.35 6.12 17.94
C ARG A 119 -5.99 7.15 18.86
N ILE A 120 -6.26 8.35 18.35
CA ILE A 120 -6.88 9.43 19.14
C ILE A 120 -8.39 9.18 19.29
N ILE A 121 -8.99 8.49 18.31
CA ILE A 121 -10.45 8.30 18.21
C ILE A 121 -10.88 6.92 18.75
N PHE A 122 -10.05 5.89 18.60
CA PHE A 122 -10.37 4.49 18.87
C PHE A 122 -9.36 3.81 19.80
#